data_AF-A0A9W8XMS9-F1
#
_entry.id   AF-A0A9W8XMS9-F1
#
_cell.length_a   1.000
_cell.length_b   1.000
_cell.length_c   1.000
_cell.angle_alpha   90.00
_cell.angle_beta   90.00
_cell.angle_gamma   90.00
#
_symmetry.space_group_name_H-M   'P 1'
#
loop_
_entity.id
_entity.type
_entity.pdbx_description
1 polymer ?
#
loop_
_entity_poly.entity_id
_entity_poly.type
_entity_poly.pdbx_seq_one_letter_code
_entity_poly.pdbx_strand_id
1 'polypeptide(L)'
;MRATTTSVALGLLAAAANAAPFKTSTVKRQDAGKIVAAHFMIGIMQVRESAADYDEDMKKAKAAGIDAFALNIAKDDYTDAQLGYAYESAANNDMKVFISFDYNYFETGENDAVGAKLKEYCSKPGQLQVDGKCFASSFNGDTDATKLFNAKTIRAAAGTDLYLVPNLSPTGIRDATAVDDIDGSFNWIGWDSNGANRAPTADANVTTSDFDSKYTEWLGGKTYMAPVSPWFFTNFASKAWVFPGDLLWFRRWNEILALAPQMIEIITWNDYGESHYIGSDAETSKHNDDGSSAWANGFPHDGWLEMAQPYIAAYKAGSKEVSVTEDKLVYWYRPSPKAACGAFDGIDTLQDSVFVVALLASAGKVTVTSGGNTQTFDAPAGASAYQVDMGTGKQTFALARDGADVFSGTGTLEISDNCSPVNLNAFVGVAKGDGSSVPAPAASAEPVSSSADAPQATQVNASSSAAPVNATEIPVPSNANSVTPIVLPTSAPMQNATSAVESPVVSASPSPAPVTSYEAAPIVTATPTSAQAPGSNACTATVTASEQIRPTNCLSAGQAWGGDGDTPSRCDGAPACS
;
A
#
# COMPACT_ATOMS: atom_id res chain seq x y z
N MET A 1 -85.50 21.33 22.06
CA MET A 1 -84.31 21.29 21.18
C MET A 1 -83.23 20.55 21.97
N ARG A 2 -82.63 19.46 21.46
CA ARG A 2 -81.43 19.42 20.58
C ARG A 2 -80.23 20.19 21.21
N ALA A 3 -79.06 19.59 21.40
CA ALA A 3 -78.64 18.19 21.13
C ALA A 3 -77.45 17.75 22.00
N THR A 4 -77.11 16.46 21.94
CA THR A 4 -75.84 15.87 22.40
C THR A 4 -74.67 16.29 21.49
N THR A 5 -73.43 16.09 21.93
CA THR A 5 -72.52 15.02 21.43
C THR A 5 -71.04 15.30 21.76
N THR A 6 -70.35 14.21 22.10
CA THR A 6 -68.91 13.98 22.31
C THR A 6 -67.95 14.63 21.31
N SER A 7 -66.72 14.91 21.75
CA SER A 7 -65.50 14.64 20.97
C SER A 7 -64.26 14.45 21.86
N VAL A 8 -63.27 13.73 21.36
CA VAL A 8 -62.04 13.28 22.03
C VAL A 8 -60.85 13.61 21.14
N ALA A 9 -59.71 14.06 21.68
CA ALA A 9 -58.37 13.77 21.12
C ALA A 9 -57.21 14.23 22.03
N LEU A 10 -56.18 13.36 22.10
CA LEU A 10 -54.74 13.60 22.22
C LEU A 10 -54.22 14.78 23.08
N GLY A 11 -53.48 14.42 24.13
CA GLY A 11 -52.44 15.29 24.71
C GLY A 11 -51.11 15.16 23.97
N LEU A 12 -50.33 16.25 23.95
CA LEU A 12 -48.96 16.30 23.44
C LEU A 12 -48.00 16.56 24.60
N LEU A 13 -47.21 15.56 25.01
CA LEU A 13 -46.07 15.78 25.91
C LEU A 13 -44.93 16.37 25.09
N ALA A 14 -44.54 17.61 25.39
CA ALA A 14 -43.36 18.23 24.82
C ALA A 14 -42.09 17.62 25.44
N ALA A 15 -41.49 16.65 24.76
CA ALA A 15 -40.18 16.11 25.12
C ALA A 15 -39.09 17.14 24.77
N ALA A 16 -38.69 17.94 25.75
CA ALA A 16 -37.56 18.85 25.62
C ALA A 16 -36.25 18.06 25.55
N ALA A 17 -35.77 17.77 24.34
CA ALA A 17 -34.47 17.17 24.13
C ALA A 17 -33.37 18.17 24.51
N ASN A 18 -32.62 17.86 25.57
CA ASN A 18 -31.41 18.60 25.92
C ASN A 18 -30.34 18.35 24.84
N ALA A 19 -30.27 19.26 23.85
CA ALA A 19 -29.17 19.32 22.91
C ALA A 19 -27.88 19.70 23.67
N ALA A 20 -27.13 18.68 24.11
CA ALA A 20 -25.79 18.89 24.63
C ALA A 20 -24.94 19.53 23.51
N PRO A 21 -24.19 20.61 23.77
CA PRO A 21 -23.37 21.23 22.74
C PRO A 21 -22.32 20.23 22.26
N PHE A 22 -22.25 20.01 20.94
CA PHE A 22 -21.17 19.26 20.33
C PHE A 22 -19.83 19.84 20.79
N LYS A 23 -19.05 19.04 21.53
CA LYS A 23 -17.66 19.36 21.78
C LYS A 23 -16.91 19.21 20.47
N THR A 24 -16.66 20.33 19.79
CA THR A 24 -15.63 20.37 18.75
C THR A 24 -14.30 19.98 19.41
N SER A 25 -13.82 18.78 19.09
CA SER A 25 -12.50 18.28 19.48
C SER A 25 -11.42 19.11 18.78
N THR A 26 -11.20 20.31 19.29
CA THR A 26 -10.07 21.17 18.92
C THR A 26 -8.82 20.54 19.50
N VAL A 27 -8.26 19.58 18.76
CA VAL A 27 -6.97 18.97 19.04
C VAL A 27 -5.90 20.05 18.91
N LYS A 28 -5.61 20.74 20.02
CA LYS A 28 -4.38 21.51 20.18
C LYS A 28 -3.21 20.53 20.25
N ARG A 29 -2.75 20.04 19.10
CA ARG A 29 -1.38 19.52 19.00
C ARG A 29 -0.45 20.65 19.44
N GLN A 30 0.48 20.31 20.33
CA GLN A 30 1.63 21.17 20.55
C GLN A 30 2.59 20.92 19.38
N ASP A 31 3.10 22.02 18.84
CA ASP A 31 3.89 22.11 17.60
C ASP A 31 3.16 21.61 16.35
N ALA A 32 3.67 21.98 15.16
CA ALA A 32 3.11 21.61 13.86
C ALA A 32 3.40 20.11 13.58
N GLY A 33 2.65 19.25 14.26
CA GLY A 33 2.94 17.82 14.37
C GLY A 33 2.77 17.07 13.05
N LYS A 34 3.68 16.12 12.82
CA LYS A 34 3.73 15.23 11.66
C LYS A 34 2.36 14.71 11.23
N ILE A 35 2.08 14.78 9.93
CA ILE A 35 0.89 14.23 9.29
C ILE A 35 1.27 13.02 8.45
N VAL A 36 0.45 11.97 8.52
CA VAL A 36 0.42 10.88 7.53
C VAL A 36 -0.96 10.86 6.89
N ALA A 37 -1.02 11.03 5.58
CA ALA A 37 -2.20 10.81 4.76
C ALA A 37 -2.07 9.49 3.98
N ALA A 38 -3.18 8.96 3.47
CA ALA A 38 -3.17 7.96 2.41
C ALA A 38 -4.09 8.39 1.26
N HIS A 39 -3.64 8.18 0.03
CA HIS A 39 -4.35 8.57 -1.18
C HIS A 39 -5.51 7.61 -1.46
N PHE A 40 -6.69 8.14 -1.73
CA PHE A 40 -7.94 7.37 -1.77
C PHE A 40 -8.72 7.69 -3.05
N MET A 41 -8.85 6.71 -3.93
CA MET A 41 -9.50 6.83 -5.23
C MET A 41 -11.02 6.86 -5.07
N ILE A 42 -11.66 8.00 -5.35
CA ILE A 42 -13.14 8.11 -5.38
C ILE A 42 -13.71 7.57 -6.71
N GLY A 43 -12.93 7.59 -7.80
CA GLY A 43 -13.38 7.15 -9.14
C GLY A 43 -13.83 5.69 -9.27
N ILE A 44 -13.54 4.85 -8.27
CA ILE A 44 -13.99 3.46 -8.18
C ILE A 44 -15.03 3.25 -7.06
N MET A 45 -15.58 4.30 -6.46
CA MET A 45 -16.45 4.21 -5.27
C MET A 45 -17.94 4.40 -5.55
N GLN A 46 -18.36 4.50 -6.82
CA GLN A 46 -19.74 4.83 -7.21
C GLN A 46 -20.82 3.96 -6.53
N VAL A 47 -20.55 2.65 -6.33
CA VAL A 47 -21.46 1.72 -5.63
C VAL A 47 -21.62 1.96 -4.12
N ARG A 48 -20.86 2.87 -3.48
CA ARG A 48 -21.06 3.22 -2.07
C ARG A 48 -22.28 4.14 -1.93
N GLU A 49 -23.17 3.82 -1.01
CA GLU A 49 -24.53 4.38 -0.88
C GLU A 49 -24.70 5.19 0.42
N SER A 50 -23.73 5.14 1.33
CA SER A 50 -23.78 5.88 2.59
C SER A 50 -22.39 6.11 3.20
N ALA A 51 -22.31 7.01 4.19
CA ALA A 51 -21.13 7.19 5.02
C ALA A 51 -20.67 5.88 5.72
N ALA A 52 -21.60 4.98 6.04
CA ALA A 52 -21.27 3.71 6.68
C ALA A 52 -20.48 2.74 5.77
N ASP A 53 -20.49 2.94 4.45
CA ASP A 53 -19.64 2.16 3.53
C ASP A 53 -18.16 2.58 3.58
N TYR A 54 -17.83 3.71 4.21
CA TYR A 54 -16.46 4.21 4.42
C TYR A 54 -15.94 3.97 5.83
N ASP A 55 -16.81 3.54 6.75
CA ASP A 55 -16.55 3.49 8.19
C ASP A 55 -15.41 2.53 8.56
N GLU A 56 -15.27 1.41 7.83
CA GLU A 56 -14.20 0.44 8.05
C GLU A 56 -12.83 0.97 7.61
N ASP A 57 -12.76 1.63 6.46
CA ASP A 57 -11.54 2.26 5.95
C ASP A 57 -11.04 3.33 6.95
N MET A 58 -11.94 4.20 7.43
CA MET A 58 -11.63 5.21 8.45
C MET A 58 -11.09 4.59 9.74
N LYS A 59 -11.67 3.47 10.19
CA LYS A 59 -11.25 2.77 11.42
C LYS A 59 -9.89 2.09 11.25
N LYS A 60 -9.65 1.38 10.14
CA LYS A 60 -8.38 0.72 9.82
C LYS A 60 -7.25 1.74 9.70
N ALA A 61 -7.44 2.79 8.91
CA ALA A 61 -6.44 3.84 8.71
C ALA A 61 -6.08 4.55 10.03
N LYS A 62 -7.09 4.92 10.83
CA LYS A 62 -6.89 5.53 12.15
C LYS A 62 -6.14 4.61 13.12
N ALA A 63 -6.47 3.32 13.14
CA ALA A 63 -5.78 2.33 13.97
C ALA A 63 -4.32 2.14 13.56
N ALA A 64 -4.00 2.24 12.27
CA ALA A 64 -2.64 2.23 11.76
C ALA A 64 -1.87 3.56 11.97
N GLY A 65 -2.54 4.58 12.51
CA GLY A 65 -1.94 5.88 12.81
C GLY A 65 -1.94 6.89 11.65
N ILE A 66 -2.66 6.61 10.56
CA ILE A 66 -2.91 7.57 9.47
C ILE A 66 -3.87 8.66 10.00
N ASP A 67 -3.59 9.93 9.71
CA ASP A 67 -4.38 11.08 10.16
C ASP A 67 -5.53 11.44 9.20
N ALA A 68 -5.35 11.21 7.89
CA ALA A 68 -6.30 11.61 6.87
C ALA A 68 -6.31 10.73 5.60
N PHE A 69 -7.39 10.79 4.82
CA PHE A 69 -7.37 10.39 3.40
C PHE A 69 -7.31 11.60 2.47
N ALA A 70 -6.47 11.50 1.43
CA ALA A 70 -6.47 12.40 0.28
C ALA A 70 -7.47 11.86 -0.75
N LEU A 71 -8.67 12.43 -0.80
CA LEU A 71 -9.75 11.97 -1.67
C LEU A 71 -9.48 12.43 -3.10
N ASN A 72 -8.96 11.55 -3.95
CA ASN A 72 -8.73 11.80 -5.36
C ASN A 72 -10.06 11.87 -6.11
N ILE A 73 -10.33 13.00 -6.76
CA ILE A 73 -11.53 13.23 -7.57
C ILE A 73 -11.21 13.70 -8.99
N ALA A 74 -12.01 13.19 -9.94
CA ALA A 74 -12.16 13.72 -11.28
C ALA A 74 -13.45 14.55 -11.38
N LYS A 75 -14.28 14.35 -12.42
CA LYS A 75 -15.47 15.18 -12.72
C LYS A 75 -16.76 14.35 -12.89
N ASP A 76 -16.79 13.15 -12.32
CA ASP A 76 -17.89 12.19 -12.39
C ASP A 76 -19.17 12.65 -11.67
N ASP A 77 -20.33 12.20 -12.12
CA ASP A 77 -21.64 12.63 -11.60
C ASP A 77 -21.92 12.19 -10.15
N TYR A 78 -21.31 11.08 -9.70
CA TYR A 78 -21.37 10.60 -8.32
C TYR A 78 -20.35 11.27 -7.37
N THR A 79 -19.41 12.09 -7.88
CA THR A 79 -18.29 12.65 -7.09
C THR A 79 -18.76 13.34 -5.81
N ASP A 80 -19.73 14.24 -5.91
CA ASP A 80 -20.17 15.04 -4.75
C ASP A 80 -20.98 14.23 -3.72
N ALA A 81 -21.64 13.15 -4.15
CA ALA A 81 -22.27 12.20 -3.23
C ALA A 81 -21.21 11.40 -2.45
N GLN A 82 -20.18 10.89 -3.14
CA GLN A 82 -19.10 10.13 -2.50
C GLN A 82 -18.24 10.99 -1.58
N LEU A 83 -17.92 12.24 -1.97
CA LEU A 83 -17.32 13.22 -1.07
C LEU A 83 -18.22 13.49 0.14
N GLY A 84 -19.53 13.61 -0.04
CA GLY A 84 -20.49 13.75 1.07
C GLY A 84 -20.37 12.62 2.10
N TYR A 85 -20.42 11.38 1.64
CA TYR A 85 -20.29 10.17 2.47
C TYR A 85 -18.91 10.06 3.14
N ALA A 86 -17.83 10.34 2.43
CA ALA A 86 -16.47 10.28 2.96
C ALA A 86 -16.22 11.32 4.06
N TYR A 87 -16.68 12.57 3.88
CA TYR A 87 -16.57 13.61 4.92
C TYR A 87 -17.42 13.29 6.15
N GLU A 88 -18.65 12.78 5.97
CA GLU A 88 -19.51 12.36 7.08
C GLU A 88 -18.87 11.19 7.87
N SER A 89 -18.37 10.17 7.19
CA SER A 89 -17.68 9.05 7.85
C SER A 89 -16.40 9.49 8.56
N ALA A 90 -15.61 10.39 7.95
CA ALA A 90 -14.43 10.96 8.59
C ALA A 90 -14.80 11.69 9.89
N ALA A 91 -15.89 12.47 9.89
CA ALA A 91 -16.41 13.12 11.09
C ALA A 91 -16.90 12.12 12.15
N ASN A 92 -17.66 11.09 11.76
CA ASN A 92 -18.21 10.08 12.65
C ASN A 92 -17.13 9.24 13.35
N ASN A 93 -16.00 8.98 12.68
CA ASN A 93 -14.88 8.20 13.20
C ASN A 93 -13.74 9.05 13.80
N ASP A 94 -13.89 10.38 13.76
CA ASP A 94 -12.83 11.35 14.07
C ASP A 94 -11.54 11.09 13.27
N MET A 95 -11.67 10.62 12.03
CA MET A 95 -10.64 10.73 11.00
C MET A 95 -10.65 12.13 10.40
N LYS A 96 -9.75 12.41 9.46
CA LYS A 96 -9.81 13.60 8.61
C LYS A 96 -9.78 13.21 7.13
N VAL A 97 -10.20 14.13 6.28
CA VAL A 97 -10.15 14.02 4.81
C VAL A 97 -9.80 15.37 4.20
N PHE A 98 -9.23 15.35 3.00
CA PHE A 98 -9.10 16.53 2.14
C PHE A 98 -9.30 16.12 0.68
N ILE A 99 -9.54 17.09 -0.21
CA ILE A 99 -9.66 16.81 -1.64
C ILE A 99 -8.28 16.87 -2.29
N SER A 100 -7.99 15.84 -3.10
CA SER A 100 -6.94 15.83 -4.13
C SER A 100 -7.62 15.95 -5.50
N PHE A 101 -7.48 17.08 -6.18
CA PHE A 101 -8.05 17.28 -7.51
C PHE A 101 -7.18 16.64 -8.59
N ASP A 102 -7.72 15.76 -9.43
CA ASP A 102 -6.96 15.15 -10.52
C ASP A 102 -6.91 16.06 -11.76
N TYR A 103 -5.78 16.73 -11.95
CA TYR A 103 -5.48 17.57 -13.12
C TYR A 103 -5.16 16.77 -14.39
N ASN A 104 -5.40 15.46 -14.44
CA ASN A 104 -5.68 14.77 -15.70
C ASN A 104 -7.05 15.19 -16.28
N TYR A 105 -8.01 15.55 -15.41
CA TYR A 105 -9.40 15.88 -15.76
C TYR A 105 -9.75 17.36 -15.56
N PHE A 106 -9.08 18.07 -14.64
CA PHE A 106 -9.25 19.52 -14.46
C PHE A 106 -8.35 20.35 -15.39
N GLU A 107 -8.93 21.35 -16.05
CA GLU A 107 -8.23 22.25 -16.98
C GLU A 107 -7.77 23.56 -16.30
N THR A 108 -6.81 24.27 -16.91
CA THR A 108 -6.33 25.59 -16.48
C THR A 108 -7.48 26.61 -16.32
N GLY A 109 -8.54 26.48 -17.13
CA GLY A 109 -9.75 27.32 -17.05
C GLY A 109 -10.69 26.99 -15.87
N GLU A 110 -10.52 25.85 -15.20
CA GLU A 110 -11.43 25.35 -14.16
C GLU A 110 -10.95 25.63 -12.73
N ASN A 111 -9.82 26.34 -12.56
CA ASN A 111 -9.27 26.69 -11.23
C ASN A 111 -10.27 27.47 -10.33
N ASP A 112 -11.18 28.27 -10.91
CA ASP A 112 -12.27 28.91 -10.15
C ASP A 112 -13.29 27.88 -9.62
N ALA A 113 -13.57 26.81 -10.38
CA ALA A 113 -14.48 25.74 -9.95
C ALA A 113 -13.84 24.85 -8.87
N VAL A 114 -12.52 24.61 -8.95
CA VAL A 114 -11.73 23.97 -7.88
C VAL A 114 -11.82 24.77 -6.58
N GLY A 115 -11.61 26.08 -6.63
CA GLY A 115 -11.79 26.97 -5.47
C GLY A 115 -13.23 26.98 -4.95
N ALA A 116 -14.23 27.02 -5.84
CA ALA A 116 -15.65 26.97 -5.46
C ALA A 116 -16.04 25.64 -4.78
N LYS A 117 -15.48 24.50 -5.20
CA LYS A 117 -15.69 23.21 -4.52
C LYS A 117 -15.00 23.19 -3.14
N LEU A 118 -13.78 23.71 -3.03
CA LEU A 118 -13.12 23.86 -1.73
C LEU A 118 -13.93 24.72 -0.76
N LYS A 119 -14.52 25.83 -1.21
CA LYS A 119 -15.40 26.68 -0.39
C LYS A 119 -16.53 25.90 0.30
N GLU A 120 -17.10 24.90 -0.36
CA GLU A 120 -18.09 24.03 0.25
C GLU A 120 -17.45 23.07 1.26
N TYR A 121 -16.47 22.27 0.82
CA TYR A 121 -15.94 21.16 1.63
C TYR A 121 -15.07 21.61 2.81
N CYS A 122 -14.38 22.75 2.71
CA CYS A 122 -13.61 23.35 3.79
C CYS A 122 -14.44 23.67 5.06
N SER A 123 -15.77 23.79 4.91
CA SER A 123 -16.71 24.06 6.01
C SER A 123 -17.24 22.79 6.70
N LYS A 124 -17.03 21.60 6.12
CA LYS A 124 -17.61 20.34 6.57
C LYS A 124 -16.82 19.79 7.78
N PRO A 125 -17.48 19.17 8.77
CA PRO A 125 -16.83 18.25 9.68
C PRO A 125 -16.01 17.20 8.92
N GLY A 126 -14.88 16.76 9.47
CA GLY A 126 -13.97 15.82 8.80
C GLY A 126 -12.86 16.49 7.96
N GLN A 127 -13.01 17.75 7.52
CA GLN A 127 -11.94 18.46 6.80
C GLN A 127 -10.62 18.48 7.59
N LEU A 128 -9.50 18.14 6.93
CA LEU A 128 -8.15 18.34 7.46
C LEU A 128 -7.82 19.84 7.48
N GLN A 129 -7.35 20.32 8.63
CA GLN A 129 -6.98 21.72 8.86
C GLN A 129 -5.53 21.78 9.31
N VAL A 130 -4.71 22.60 8.64
CA VAL A 130 -3.29 22.82 8.97
C VAL A 130 -3.06 24.31 9.18
N ASP A 131 -2.45 24.67 10.31
CA ASP A 131 -2.29 26.06 10.79
C ASP A 131 -3.61 26.87 10.83
N GLY A 132 -4.74 26.18 10.99
CA GLY A 132 -6.09 26.77 10.97
C GLY A 132 -6.64 27.07 9.57
N LYS A 133 -5.94 26.67 8.51
CA LYS A 133 -6.36 26.77 7.11
C LYS A 133 -6.85 25.41 6.59
N CYS A 134 -7.78 25.44 5.63
CA CYS A 134 -8.31 24.24 5.00
C CYS A 134 -7.29 23.57 4.07
N PHE A 135 -6.92 22.33 4.32
CA PHE A 135 -5.93 21.61 3.51
C PHE A 135 -6.51 21.06 2.20
N ALA A 136 -5.74 21.16 1.11
CA ALA A 136 -6.05 20.53 -0.17
C ALA A 136 -4.79 20.25 -1.01
N SER A 137 -4.87 19.26 -1.89
CA SER A 137 -3.80 18.84 -2.81
C SER A 137 -4.34 18.66 -4.24
N SER A 138 -3.50 18.11 -5.11
CA SER A 138 -3.84 17.67 -6.46
C SER A 138 -3.06 16.40 -6.79
N PHE A 139 -3.52 15.66 -7.81
CA PHE A 139 -2.66 14.82 -8.63
C PHE A 139 -2.42 15.55 -9.95
N ASN A 140 -1.16 15.59 -10.42
CA ASN A 140 -0.69 16.51 -11.47
C ASN A 140 -1.01 17.99 -11.17
N GLY A 141 -0.77 18.87 -12.15
CA GLY A 141 -0.99 20.31 -12.07
C GLY A 141 0.10 21.16 -12.76
N ASP A 142 1.16 20.54 -13.29
CA ASP A 142 2.21 21.21 -14.07
C ASP A 142 2.91 20.34 -15.13
N THR A 143 2.23 19.31 -15.61
CA THR A 143 2.72 18.42 -16.69
C THR A 143 2.11 18.74 -18.07
N ASP A 144 1.00 19.48 -18.11
CA ASP A 144 0.27 19.88 -19.32
C ASP A 144 -0.14 21.37 -19.21
N ALA A 145 0.14 22.17 -20.25
CA ALA A 145 -0.15 23.60 -20.28
C ALA A 145 -1.65 23.92 -20.30
N THR A 146 -2.47 22.95 -20.71
CA THR A 146 -3.94 23.02 -20.66
C THR A 146 -4.51 22.66 -19.29
N LYS A 147 -3.68 22.18 -18.35
CA LYS A 147 -4.09 21.63 -17.03
C LYS A 147 -3.20 22.13 -15.89
N LEU A 148 -2.96 23.45 -15.86
CA LEU A 148 -2.13 24.09 -14.85
C LEU A 148 -2.94 24.42 -13.58
N PHE A 149 -2.44 23.94 -12.44
CA PHE A 149 -2.90 24.36 -11.11
C PHE A 149 -2.51 25.82 -10.85
N ASN A 150 -3.48 26.64 -10.41
CA ASN A 150 -3.26 28.06 -10.12
C ASN A 150 -3.75 28.40 -8.71
N ALA A 151 -2.82 28.40 -7.73
CA ALA A 151 -3.15 28.61 -6.33
C ALA A 151 -3.83 29.97 -6.08
N LYS A 152 -3.40 31.02 -6.80
CA LYS A 152 -3.98 32.37 -6.70
C LYS A 152 -5.45 32.41 -7.10
N THR A 153 -5.83 31.79 -8.22
CA THR A 153 -7.23 31.69 -8.68
C THR A 153 -8.06 30.85 -7.71
N ILE A 154 -7.56 29.67 -7.31
CA ILE A 154 -8.22 28.76 -6.37
C ILE A 154 -8.53 29.47 -5.03
N ARG A 155 -7.54 30.16 -4.44
CA ARG A 155 -7.71 30.93 -3.19
C ARG A 155 -8.75 32.04 -3.34
N ALA A 156 -8.75 32.75 -4.48
CA ALA A 156 -9.70 33.84 -4.75
C ALA A 156 -11.15 33.35 -4.86
N ALA A 157 -11.39 32.23 -5.54
CA ALA A 157 -12.72 31.63 -5.66
C ALA A 157 -13.19 30.95 -4.36
N ALA A 158 -12.27 30.34 -3.60
CA ALA A 158 -12.59 29.68 -2.34
C ALA A 158 -13.08 30.67 -1.27
N GLY A 159 -12.45 31.85 -1.15
CA GLY A 159 -12.87 32.88 -0.17
C GLY A 159 -12.72 32.44 1.29
N THR A 160 -11.84 31.49 1.56
CA THR A 160 -11.43 30.99 2.88
C THR A 160 -9.93 30.73 2.84
N ASP A 161 -9.26 30.75 4.00
CA ASP A 161 -7.83 30.42 4.06
C ASP A 161 -7.58 28.94 3.74
N LEU A 162 -6.68 28.70 2.78
CA LEU A 162 -6.30 27.37 2.30
C LEU A 162 -4.84 27.05 2.65
N TYR A 163 -4.57 25.78 2.92
CA TYR A 163 -3.24 25.18 2.96
C TYR A 163 -3.08 24.32 1.70
N LEU A 164 -2.34 24.83 0.70
CA LEU A 164 -2.23 24.18 -0.61
C LEU A 164 -0.91 23.42 -0.73
N VAL A 165 -1.01 22.09 -0.83
CA VAL A 165 0.11 21.16 -1.09
C VAL A 165 -0.21 20.32 -2.35
N PRO A 166 -0.35 20.95 -3.53
CA PRO A 166 -0.59 20.26 -4.80
C PRO A 166 0.61 19.41 -5.25
N ASN A 167 0.36 18.44 -6.13
CA ASN A 167 1.40 17.63 -6.77
C ASN A 167 2.06 18.42 -7.92
N LEU A 168 3.14 19.13 -7.59
CA LEU A 168 3.84 20.05 -8.48
C LEU A 168 5.34 19.75 -8.44
N SER A 169 5.99 19.70 -9.59
CA SER A 169 7.39 19.26 -9.68
C SER A 169 8.38 20.44 -9.77
N PRO A 170 9.58 20.34 -9.14
CA PRO A 170 10.71 21.22 -9.44
C PRO A 170 11.17 21.15 -10.91
N THR A 171 10.73 20.12 -11.65
CA THR A 171 10.96 19.94 -13.09
C THR A 171 9.68 19.98 -13.92
N GLY A 172 8.60 20.57 -13.41
CA GLY A 172 7.35 20.79 -14.14
C GLY A 172 7.47 21.89 -15.20
N ILE A 173 6.42 22.11 -16.00
CA ILE A 173 6.41 23.12 -17.08
C ILE A 173 5.99 24.53 -16.62
N ARG A 174 5.63 24.71 -15.34
CA ARG A 174 5.48 26.04 -14.72
C ARG A 174 6.86 26.61 -14.40
N ASP A 175 6.95 27.93 -14.27
CA ASP A 175 8.11 28.60 -13.66
C ASP A 175 8.43 28.00 -12.28
N ALA A 176 9.54 27.27 -12.19
CA ALA A 176 9.98 26.63 -10.96
C ALA A 176 10.39 27.63 -9.86
N THR A 177 10.58 28.92 -10.17
CA THR A 177 10.81 29.94 -9.12
C THR A 177 9.51 30.36 -8.43
N ALA A 178 8.34 30.07 -9.02
CA ALA A 178 7.04 30.41 -8.47
C ALA A 178 6.53 29.35 -7.47
N VAL A 179 7.12 29.35 -6.26
CA VAL A 179 6.65 28.55 -5.10
C VAL A 179 5.90 29.39 -4.06
N ASP A 180 5.84 30.71 -4.21
CA ASP A 180 5.31 31.61 -3.18
C ASP A 180 3.78 31.55 -2.99
N ASP A 181 3.01 31.11 -3.99
CA ASP A 181 1.54 31.04 -3.92
C ASP A 181 0.99 29.71 -3.35
N ILE A 182 1.85 28.71 -3.14
CA ILE A 182 1.57 27.42 -2.48
C ILE A 182 2.17 27.37 -1.05
N ASP A 183 1.56 26.57 -0.17
CA ASP A 183 2.07 26.35 1.20
C ASP A 183 3.11 25.21 1.24
N GLY A 184 3.06 24.32 0.25
CA GLY A 184 4.00 23.22 0.04
C GLY A 184 3.77 22.51 -1.28
N SER A 185 4.43 21.37 -1.48
CA SER A 185 4.11 20.47 -2.59
C SER A 185 4.32 18.98 -2.26
N PHE A 186 3.59 18.14 -2.99
CA PHE A 186 3.55 16.69 -2.92
C PHE A 186 4.34 16.08 -4.10
N ASN A 187 5.30 15.19 -3.80
CA ASN A 187 5.96 14.38 -4.82
C ASN A 187 5.20 13.08 -5.07
N TRP A 188 4.85 12.78 -6.32
CA TRP A 188 4.19 11.53 -6.72
C TRP A 188 5.17 10.39 -7.05
N ILE A 189 6.47 10.68 -7.20
CA ILE A 189 7.49 9.69 -7.54
C ILE A 189 7.78 8.87 -6.27
N GLY A 190 6.92 7.88 -5.99
CA GLY A 190 7.03 6.93 -4.90
C GLY A 190 7.74 5.62 -5.25
N TRP A 191 8.17 5.47 -6.51
CA TRP A 191 8.93 4.35 -7.05
C TRP A 191 10.05 4.85 -7.94
N ASP A 192 11.11 4.06 -8.05
CA ASP A 192 12.23 4.36 -8.92
C ASP A 192 11.81 4.19 -10.40
N SER A 193 12.22 5.12 -11.26
CA SER A 193 11.72 5.22 -12.65
C SER A 193 12.81 5.69 -13.61
N ASN A 194 12.51 5.77 -14.91
CA ASN A 194 13.35 6.45 -15.90
C ASN A 194 13.10 7.98 -15.96
N GLY A 195 12.32 8.55 -15.03
CA GLY A 195 11.88 9.95 -15.06
C GLY A 195 10.77 10.27 -16.06
N ALA A 196 10.30 9.29 -16.85
CA ALA A 196 9.26 9.42 -17.86
C ALA A 196 8.07 8.47 -17.62
N ASN A 197 7.74 8.22 -16.34
CA ASN A 197 6.65 7.34 -15.91
C ASN A 197 6.74 5.89 -16.45
N ARG A 198 7.97 5.35 -16.49
CA ARG A 198 8.28 3.94 -16.78
C ARG A 198 9.42 3.45 -15.90
N ALA A 199 9.58 2.13 -15.82
CA ALA A 199 10.67 1.50 -15.07
C ALA A 199 12.05 2.04 -15.50
N PRO A 200 13.05 2.03 -14.60
CA PRO A 200 14.42 2.45 -14.93
C PRO A 200 15.01 1.71 -16.13
N THR A 201 15.84 2.41 -16.90
CA THR A 201 16.67 1.84 -17.96
C THR A 201 18.15 1.99 -17.62
N ALA A 202 19.04 1.34 -18.38
CA ALA A 202 20.48 1.49 -18.20
C ALA A 202 20.98 2.94 -18.37
N ASP A 203 20.30 3.73 -19.19
CA ASP A 203 20.64 5.14 -19.48
C ASP A 203 19.91 6.14 -18.57
N ALA A 204 18.84 5.72 -17.90
CA ALA A 204 17.98 6.58 -17.09
C ALA A 204 17.41 5.85 -15.87
N ASN A 205 17.98 6.14 -14.70
CA ASN A 205 17.38 5.82 -13.41
C ASN A 205 17.19 7.11 -12.59
N VAL A 206 16.06 7.19 -11.92
CA VAL A 206 15.60 8.27 -11.06
C VAL A 206 15.07 7.60 -9.81
N THR A 207 15.76 7.75 -8.68
CA THR A 207 15.28 7.17 -7.43
C THR A 207 14.25 8.08 -6.74
N THR A 208 13.46 7.47 -5.88
CA THR A 208 12.52 8.15 -4.98
C THR A 208 13.23 9.22 -4.13
N SER A 209 14.44 8.93 -3.62
CA SER A 209 15.20 9.82 -2.74
C SER A 209 16.01 10.91 -3.45
N ASP A 210 16.36 10.72 -4.74
CA ASP A 210 16.85 11.82 -5.59
C ASP A 210 15.85 12.97 -5.67
N PHE A 211 14.56 12.64 -5.65
CA PHE A 211 13.49 13.65 -5.72
C PHE A 211 13.13 14.27 -4.36
N ASP A 212 13.29 13.57 -3.23
CA ASP A 212 13.20 14.22 -1.90
C ASP A 212 14.13 15.44 -1.81
N SER A 213 15.38 15.26 -2.27
CA SER A 213 16.41 16.31 -2.25
C SER A 213 16.02 17.49 -3.14
N LYS A 214 15.59 17.22 -4.38
CA LYS A 214 15.15 18.26 -5.33
C LYS A 214 13.94 19.04 -4.83
N TYR A 215 12.93 18.36 -4.28
CA TYR A 215 11.75 19.01 -3.72
C TYR A 215 12.09 19.85 -2.49
N THR A 216 12.91 19.33 -1.56
CA THR A 216 13.24 20.07 -0.32
C THR A 216 14.13 21.29 -0.56
N GLU A 217 15.04 21.25 -1.52
CA GLU A 217 15.79 22.43 -2.00
C GLU A 217 14.83 23.45 -2.64
N TRP A 218 14.05 23.01 -3.62
CA TRP A 218 13.12 23.84 -4.39
C TRP A 218 12.06 24.55 -3.53
N LEU A 219 11.52 23.85 -2.53
CA LEU A 219 10.49 24.38 -1.62
C LEU A 219 11.06 25.38 -0.59
N GLY A 220 12.38 25.48 -0.42
CA GLY A 220 13.01 26.50 0.44
C GLY A 220 12.54 26.48 1.91
N GLY A 221 12.08 25.33 2.41
CA GLY A 221 11.51 25.18 3.76
C GLY A 221 9.97 25.25 3.86
N LYS A 222 9.25 25.44 2.74
CA LYS A 222 7.81 25.14 2.63
C LYS A 222 7.52 23.65 2.84
N THR A 223 6.26 23.26 3.01
CA THR A 223 5.91 21.85 3.28
C THR A 223 6.32 20.95 2.12
N TYR A 224 7.21 20.00 2.41
CA TYR A 224 7.37 18.81 1.59
C TYR A 224 6.45 17.69 2.10
N MET A 225 5.59 17.18 1.22
CA MET A 225 4.83 15.96 1.44
C MET A 225 5.46 14.83 0.63
N ALA A 226 6.06 13.87 1.35
CA ALA A 226 6.86 12.80 0.76
C ALA A 226 5.99 11.58 0.39
N PRO A 227 6.22 10.93 -0.76
CA PRO A 227 5.54 9.71 -1.14
C PRO A 227 6.12 8.50 -0.42
N VAL A 228 5.25 7.54 -0.13
CA VAL A 228 5.62 6.18 0.27
C VAL A 228 4.67 5.21 -0.43
N SER A 229 5.23 4.23 -1.15
CA SER A 229 4.45 3.18 -1.81
C SER A 229 5.19 1.82 -1.73
N PRO A 230 4.48 0.67 -1.66
CA PRO A 230 5.15 -0.62 -1.56
C PRO A 230 5.53 -1.24 -2.90
N TRP A 231 4.69 -1.08 -3.92
CA TRP A 231 4.69 -1.85 -5.17
C TRP A 231 3.97 -1.05 -6.25
N PHE A 232 4.04 -1.47 -7.52
CA PHE A 232 3.16 -0.97 -8.59
C PHE A 232 3.10 -2.00 -9.70
N PHE A 233 1.89 -2.43 -10.07
CA PHE A 233 1.64 -3.28 -11.23
C PHE A 233 0.29 -2.94 -11.86
N THR A 234 0.22 -2.94 -13.18
CA THR A 234 -1.02 -2.67 -13.91
C THR A 234 -1.01 -3.40 -15.24
N ASN A 235 -2.16 -3.90 -15.70
CA ASN A 235 -2.28 -4.67 -16.94
C ASN A 235 -3.56 -4.37 -17.73
N PHE A 236 -3.95 -3.09 -17.79
CA PHE A 236 -5.00 -2.61 -18.68
C PHE A 236 -4.53 -2.59 -20.14
N ALA A 237 -5.45 -2.72 -21.09
CA ALA A 237 -5.14 -2.71 -22.53
C ALA A 237 -4.46 -1.41 -23.05
N SER A 238 -4.56 -0.32 -22.29
CA SER A 238 -3.91 0.98 -22.56
C SER A 238 -2.71 1.28 -21.64
N LYS A 239 -2.52 0.48 -20.58
CA LYS A 239 -1.61 0.74 -19.45
C LYS A 239 -1.18 -0.60 -18.86
N ALA A 240 -0.03 -1.09 -19.31
CA ALA A 240 0.56 -2.35 -18.88
C ALA A 240 2.07 -2.19 -18.63
N TRP A 241 2.47 -2.07 -17.36
CA TRP A 241 3.87 -2.03 -16.91
C TRP A 241 3.98 -2.30 -15.40
N VAL A 242 5.21 -2.47 -14.92
CA VAL A 242 5.56 -2.66 -13.50
C VAL A 242 6.71 -1.72 -13.13
N PHE A 243 6.75 -1.20 -11.89
CA PHE A 243 7.92 -0.48 -11.36
C PHE A 243 8.72 -1.36 -10.38
N PRO A 244 9.98 -1.03 -10.05
CA PRO A 244 10.78 -1.80 -9.09
C PRO A 244 10.18 -1.73 -7.66
N GLY A 245 9.50 -2.78 -7.24
CA GLY A 245 8.86 -2.87 -5.91
C GLY A 245 9.70 -3.59 -4.85
N ASP A 246 10.32 -4.73 -5.20
CA ASP A 246 11.16 -5.61 -4.36
C ASP A 246 11.20 -5.32 -2.85
N LEU A 247 12.21 -4.58 -2.35
CA LEU A 247 12.34 -4.15 -0.94
C LEU A 247 12.07 -2.64 -0.75
N LEU A 248 11.38 -1.99 -1.69
CA LEU A 248 11.09 -0.56 -1.69
C LEU A 248 10.36 -0.14 -0.42
N TRP A 249 9.27 -0.81 -0.03
CA TRP A 249 8.50 -0.49 1.18
C TRP A 249 9.39 -0.40 2.43
N PHE A 250 10.28 -1.38 2.62
CA PHE A 250 11.21 -1.40 3.76
C PHE A 250 12.24 -0.28 3.70
N ARG A 251 12.92 -0.13 2.55
CA ARG A 251 13.94 0.92 2.38
C ARG A 251 13.32 2.30 2.57
N ARG A 252 12.17 2.54 1.93
CA ARG A 252 11.48 3.83 1.93
C ARG A 252 11.00 4.24 3.31
N TRP A 253 10.45 3.32 4.11
CA TRP A 253 10.08 3.66 5.48
C TRP A 253 11.29 4.02 6.37
N ASN A 254 12.46 3.43 6.14
CA ASN A 254 13.70 3.82 6.83
C ASN A 254 14.25 5.17 6.34
N GLU A 255 14.22 5.44 5.02
CA GLU A 255 14.52 6.76 4.44
C GLU A 255 13.62 7.85 5.03
N ILE A 256 12.33 7.58 5.19
CA ILE A 256 11.33 8.50 5.76
C ILE A 256 11.63 8.83 7.22
N LEU A 257 12.09 7.86 8.03
CA LEU A 257 12.58 8.16 9.38
C LEU A 257 13.83 9.04 9.33
N ALA A 258 14.79 8.77 8.43
CA ALA A 258 16.00 9.56 8.27
C ALA A 258 15.71 11.01 7.80
N LEU A 259 14.91 11.19 6.76
CA LEU A 259 14.47 12.47 6.18
C LEU A 259 13.57 13.26 7.14
N ALA A 260 12.65 12.59 7.82
CA ALA A 260 11.61 13.17 8.67
C ALA A 260 10.87 14.37 8.03
N PRO A 261 10.21 14.18 6.87
CA PRO A 261 9.44 15.24 6.17
C PRO A 261 8.32 15.81 7.06
N GLN A 262 7.71 16.93 6.68
CA GLN A 262 6.59 17.49 7.46
C GLN A 262 5.32 16.65 7.33
N MET A 263 5.07 16.14 6.12
CA MET A 263 3.91 15.32 5.79
C MET A 263 4.35 14.11 4.96
N ILE A 264 3.56 13.04 5.05
CA ILE A 264 3.65 11.85 4.20
C ILE A 264 2.30 11.67 3.51
N GLU A 265 2.31 11.27 2.24
CA GLU A 265 1.15 10.66 1.62
C GLU A 265 1.50 9.24 1.15
N ILE A 266 0.75 8.25 1.63
CA ILE A 266 0.89 6.86 1.22
C ILE A 266 0.09 6.66 -0.07
N ILE A 267 0.77 6.18 -1.10
CA ILE A 267 0.22 5.94 -2.45
C ILE A 267 0.07 4.41 -2.58
N THR A 268 -1.11 3.82 -2.37
CA THR A 268 -2.44 4.38 -2.05
C THR A 268 -3.16 3.54 -0.97
N TRP A 269 -4.37 3.95 -0.58
CA TRP A 269 -5.26 3.12 0.23
C TRP A 269 -5.95 2.02 -0.59
N ASN A 270 -6.50 2.35 -1.77
CA ASN A 270 -7.46 1.49 -2.49
C ASN A 270 -7.28 1.46 -4.02
N ASP A 271 -6.12 1.80 -4.56
CA ASP A 271 -5.90 1.69 -6.02
C ASP A 271 -5.51 0.25 -6.41
N TYR A 272 -6.54 -0.53 -6.73
CA TYR A 272 -6.43 -1.91 -7.22
C TYR A 272 -5.94 -1.99 -8.67
N GLY A 273 -6.23 -0.96 -9.49
CA GLY A 273 -5.81 -0.87 -10.89
C GLY A 273 -4.31 -0.75 -11.09
N GLU A 274 -3.62 -0.15 -10.13
CA GLU A 274 -2.18 0.08 -10.14
C GLU A 274 -1.43 -0.74 -9.07
N SER A 275 -2.17 -1.66 -8.41
CA SER A 275 -1.67 -2.68 -7.47
C SER A 275 -0.82 -2.13 -6.31
N HIS A 276 -1.21 -0.97 -5.79
CA HIS A 276 -0.47 -0.28 -4.72
C HIS A 276 -1.33 0.19 -3.55
N TYR A 277 -2.54 -0.34 -3.45
CA TYR A 277 -3.36 -0.33 -2.24
C TYR A 277 -2.63 -0.95 -1.04
N ILE A 278 -2.83 -0.38 0.15
CA ILE A 278 -2.53 -1.04 1.45
C ILE A 278 -3.75 -1.12 2.38
N GLY A 279 -4.93 -0.74 1.89
CA GLY A 279 -6.18 -0.74 2.64
C GLY A 279 -6.89 -2.09 2.62
N SER A 280 -8.22 -2.06 2.60
CA SER A 280 -9.06 -3.25 2.51
C SER A 280 -8.90 -3.97 1.15
N ASP A 281 -8.85 -5.30 1.17
CA ASP A 281 -8.63 -6.13 -0.04
C ASP A 281 -9.73 -5.92 -1.09
N ALA A 282 -9.37 -5.99 -2.37
CA ALA A 282 -10.27 -5.77 -3.51
C ALA A 282 -11.56 -6.61 -3.39
N GLU A 283 -11.46 -7.90 -3.07
CA GLU A 283 -12.61 -8.82 -2.94
C GLU A 283 -13.60 -8.43 -1.83
N THR A 284 -13.18 -7.64 -0.84
CA THR A 284 -13.98 -7.27 0.33
C THR A 284 -14.44 -5.81 0.30
N SER A 285 -13.70 -4.94 -0.39
CA SER A 285 -13.99 -3.52 -0.51
C SER A 285 -15.22 -3.28 -1.40
N LYS A 286 -16.20 -2.51 -0.90
CA LYS A 286 -17.35 -2.06 -1.71
C LYS A 286 -16.87 -1.04 -2.75
N HIS A 287 -16.58 -1.51 -3.97
CA HIS A 287 -16.01 -0.72 -5.07
C HIS A 287 -16.54 -1.19 -6.44
N ASN A 288 -16.34 -0.36 -7.47
CA ASN A 288 -16.55 -0.70 -8.88
C ASN A 288 -15.32 -1.48 -9.40
N ASP A 289 -15.54 -2.62 -10.06
CA ASP A 289 -14.49 -3.27 -10.84
C ASP A 289 -14.27 -2.53 -12.17
N ASP A 290 -13.04 -2.06 -12.40
CA ASP A 290 -12.57 -1.44 -13.63
C ASP A 290 -11.87 -2.44 -14.59
N GLY A 291 -11.81 -3.72 -14.18
CA GLY A 291 -11.06 -4.80 -14.82
C GLY A 291 -9.86 -5.27 -14.00
N SER A 292 -9.46 -4.52 -12.95
CA SER A 292 -8.35 -4.87 -12.07
C SER A 292 -8.61 -6.07 -11.16
N SER A 293 -9.85 -6.52 -11.04
CA SER A 293 -10.18 -7.81 -10.42
C SER A 293 -9.39 -8.99 -11.02
N ALA A 294 -8.93 -8.88 -12.26
CA ALA A 294 -8.07 -9.86 -12.93
C ALA A 294 -6.66 -10.01 -12.32
N TRP A 295 -6.20 -9.08 -11.47
CA TRP A 295 -4.90 -9.16 -10.78
C TRP A 295 -4.90 -8.75 -9.30
N ALA A 296 -5.94 -8.06 -8.82
CA ALA A 296 -6.10 -7.66 -7.41
C ALA A 296 -6.91 -8.66 -6.56
N ASN A 297 -7.81 -9.45 -7.17
CA ASN A 297 -8.58 -10.46 -6.43
C ASN A 297 -7.68 -11.63 -6.00
N GLY A 298 -7.75 -12.01 -4.72
CA GLY A 298 -6.86 -12.99 -4.10
C GLY A 298 -5.47 -12.47 -3.71
N PHE A 299 -5.21 -11.17 -3.87
CA PHE A 299 -3.94 -10.51 -3.51
C PHE A 299 -4.14 -9.56 -2.32
N PRO A 300 -4.07 -10.06 -1.07
CA PRO A 300 -4.17 -9.22 0.11
C PRO A 300 -2.87 -8.42 0.31
N HIS A 301 -3.01 -7.15 0.68
CA HIS A 301 -1.90 -6.21 0.92
C HIS A 301 -1.84 -5.67 2.36
N ASP A 302 -2.74 -6.13 3.24
CA ASP A 302 -2.87 -5.69 4.64
C ASP A 302 -1.57 -5.85 5.46
N GLY A 303 -0.74 -6.84 5.13
CA GLY A 303 0.58 -7.04 5.73
C GLY A 303 1.51 -5.83 5.55
N TRP A 304 1.42 -5.09 4.45
CA TRP A 304 2.18 -3.85 4.29
C TRP A 304 1.67 -2.72 5.19
N LEU A 305 0.36 -2.66 5.46
CA LEU A 305 -0.21 -1.76 6.47
C LEU A 305 0.25 -2.13 7.87
N GLU A 306 0.20 -3.42 8.26
CA GLU A 306 0.76 -3.90 9.53
C GLU A 306 2.26 -3.58 9.66
N MET A 307 3.03 -3.68 8.57
CA MET A 307 4.44 -3.32 8.56
C MET A 307 4.66 -1.83 8.80
N ALA A 308 3.80 -0.97 8.26
CA ALA A 308 3.94 0.49 8.37
C ALA A 308 3.63 1.03 9.77
N GLN A 309 2.79 0.36 10.56
CA GLN A 309 2.36 0.83 11.90
C GLN A 309 3.51 1.29 12.82
N PRO A 310 4.57 0.48 13.08
CA PRO A 310 5.69 0.92 13.90
C PRO A 310 6.51 2.06 13.28
N TYR A 311 6.60 2.16 11.94
CA TYR A 311 7.26 3.28 11.27
C TYR A 311 6.45 4.57 11.33
N ILE A 312 5.12 4.50 11.17
CA ILE A 312 4.20 5.63 11.36
C ILE A 312 4.29 6.15 12.80
N ALA A 313 4.33 5.25 13.79
CA ALA A 313 4.52 5.60 15.20
C ALA A 313 5.88 6.27 15.44
N ALA A 314 6.97 5.69 14.91
CA ALA A 314 8.32 6.24 15.02
C ALA A 314 8.45 7.64 14.38
N TYR A 315 7.95 7.80 13.14
CA TYR A 315 7.91 9.07 12.40
C TYR A 315 7.17 10.15 13.18
N LYS A 316 5.96 9.85 13.70
CA LYS A 316 5.14 10.80 14.46
C LYS A 316 5.73 11.13 15.84
N ALA A 317 6.56 10.25 16.40
CA ALA A 317 7.37 10.52 17.59
C ALA A 317 8.70 11.25 17.30
N GLY A 318 9.07 11.46 16.03
CA GLY A 318 10.35 12.03 15.62
C GLY A 318 11.55 11.08 15.79
N SER A 319 11.30 9.78 16.00
CA SER A 319 12.33 8.76 16.14
C SER A 319 13.01 8.45 14.80
N LYS A 320 14.27 8.01 14.87
CA LYS A 320 15.02 7.43 13.73
C LYS A 320 14.96 5.91 13.68
N GLU A 321 14.52 5.28 14.77
CA GLU A 321 14.44 3.82 14.96
C GLU A 321 13.00 3.41 15.25
N VAL A 322 12.61 2.19 14.84
CA VAL A 322 11.31 1.61 15.17
C VAL A 322 11.33 0.84 16.49
N SER A 323 10.26 1.00 17.27
CA SER A 323 10.00 0.18 18.46
C SER A 323 8.96 -0.90 18.10
N VAL A 324 9.34 -2.17 18.22
CA VAL A 324 8.43 -3.31 17.98
C VAL A 324 8.04 -3.95 19.31
N THR A 325 6.75 -4.23 19.48
CA THR A 325 6.16 -4.84 20.69
C THR A 325 5.48 -6.18 20.44
N GLU A 326 5.34 -6.59 19.18
CA GLU A 326 4.69 -7.83 18.73
C GLU A 326 5.59 -8.44 17.65
N ASP A 327 6.03 -9.68 17.83
CA ASP A 327 6.85 -10.37 16.84
C ASP A 327 6.01 -10.76 15.61
N LYS A 328 6.40 -10.30 14.42
CA LYS A 328 5.78 -10.70 13.15
C LYS A 328 6.77 -10.73 11.99
N LEU A 329 6.53 -11.63 11.05
CA LEU A 329 7.22 -11.72 9.76
C LEU A 329 6.23 -11.29 8.68
N VAL A 330 6.41 -10.10 8.12
CA VAL A 330 5.64 -9.63 6.95
C VAL A 330 6.40 -10.07 5.71
N TYR A 331 5.74 -10.79 4.80
CA TYR A 331 6.38 -11.36 3.61
C TYR A 331 5.60 -11.00 2.34
N TRP A 332 6.28 -10.97 1.19
CA TRP A 332 5.63 -10.82 -0.10
C TRP A 332 6.43 -11.44 -1.24
N TYR A 333 5.72 -11.83 -2.31
CA TYR A 333 6.26 -12.46 -3.51
C TYR A 333 5.29 -12.35 -4.69
N ARG A 334 5.81 -12.46 -5.92
CA ARG A 334 4.98 -12.59 -7.13
C ARG A 334 4.46 -14.04 -7.29
N PRO A 335 3.31 -14.26 -7.97
CA PRO A 335 2.74 -15.60 -8.15
C PRO A 335 3.59 -16.54 -9.03
N SER A 336 4.52 -15.97 -9.80
CA SER A 336 5.38 -16.69 -10.74
C SER A 336 6.75 -16.01 -10.92
N PRO A 337 7.81 -16.77 -11.28
CA PRO A 337 9.08 -16.20 -11.74
C PRO A 337 8.93 -15.41 -13.04
N LYS A 338 9.80 -14.42 -13.29
CA LYS A 338 9.79 -13.57 -14.51
C LYS A 338 9.70 -14.39 -15.79
N ALA A 339 10.49 -15.47 -15.87
CA ALA A 339 10.58 -16.32 -17.06
C ALA A 339 9.24 -16.98 -17.46
N ALA A 340 8.31 -17.17 -16.52
CA ALA A 340 6.98 -17.73 -16.80
C ALA A 340 5.99 -16.70 -17.38
N CYS A 341 6.24 -15.40 -17.20
CA CYS A 341 5.38 -14.31 -17.67
C CYS A 341 5.70 -13.85 -19.10
N GLY A 342 6.89 -14.20 -19.62
CA GLY A 342 7.38 -13.68 -20.89
C GLY A 342 7.78 -12.20 -20.80
N ALA A 343 7.71 -11.49 -21.94
CA ALA A 343 8.10 -10.09 -22.02
C ALA A 343 6.97 -9.16 -21.53
N PHE A 344 7.30 -8.27 -20.58
CA PHE A 344 6.37 -7.28 -20.03
C PHE A 344 7.15 -6.01 -19.61
N ASP A 345 6.56 -4.82 -19.76
CA ASP A 345 7.28 -3.55 -19.54
C ASP A 345 7.69 -3.39 -18.06
N GLY A 346 8.98 -3.14 -17.84
CA GLY A 346 9.62 -3.07 -16.52
C GLY A 346 9.96 -4.41 -15.83
N ILE A 347 9.54 -5.57 -16.37
CA ILE A 347 9.63 -6.86 -15.65
C ILE A 347 11.06 -7.21 -15.20
N ASP A 348 12.07 -6.91 -16.02
CA ASP A 348 13.46 -7.27 -15.74
C ASP A 348 14.03 -6.60 -14.49
N THR A 349 13.44 -5.49 -14.03
CA THR A 349 13.86 -4.74 -12.84
C THR A 349 13.54 -5.43 -11.51
N LEU A 350 12.68 -6.46 -11.53
CA LEU A 350 12.25 -7.21 -10.36
C LEU A 350 13.13 -8.43 -10.09
N GLN A 351 13.33 -8.80 -8.83
CA GLN A 351 14.02 -10.05 -8.46
C GLN A 351 13.04 -11.22 -8.34
N ASP A 352 13.46 -12.40 -8.79
CA ASP A 352 12.75 -13.67 -8.55
C ASP A 352 13.10 -14.17 -7.13
N SER A 353 12.52 -13.50 -6.14
CA SER A 353 12.74 -13.75 -4.72
C SER A 353 11.44 -13.69 -3.92
N VAL A 354 11.46 -14.35 -2.77
CA VAL A 354 10.52 -14.11 -1.66
C VAL A 354 11.17 -13.11 -0.71
N PHE A 355 10.48 -12.03 -0.42
CA PHE A 355 10.92 -11.00 0.52
C PHE A 355 10.28 -11.22 1.89
N VAL A 356 11.02 -10.95 2.96
CA VAL A 356 10.48 -10.92 4.33
C VAL A 356 11.09 -9.78 5.14
N VAL A 357 10.24 -9.08 5.88
CA VAL A 357 10.63 -8.15 6.94
C VAL A 357 10.24 -8.75 8.28
N ALA A 358 11.26 -9.06 9.07
CA ALA A 358 11.09 -9.41 10.46
C ALA A 358 10.94 -8.13 11.30
N LEU A 359 9.81 -8.00 11.97
CA LEU A 359 9.55 -7.01 13.01
C LEU A 359 9.58 -7.76 14.33
N LEU A 360 10.64 -7.61 15.13
CA LEU A 360 10.86 -8.41 16.33
C LEU A 360 11.03 -7.55 17.59
N ALA A 361 10.34 -7.92 18.67
CA ALA A 361 10.50 -7.32 19.99
C ALA A 361 11.81 -7.75 20.68
N SER A 362 12.38 -8.88 20.28
CA SER A 362 13.70 -9.37 20.71
C SER A 362 14.38 -10.18 19.59
N ALA A 363 15.70 -10.29 19.60
CA ALA A 363 16.43 -11.02 18.55
C ALA A 363 15.98 -12.50 18.45
N GLY A 364 16.14 -13.11 17.28
CA GLY A 364 15.77 -14.50 17.03
C GLY A 364 16.29 -15.01 15.67
N LYS A 365 15.98 -16.27 15.34
CA LYS A 365 16.30 -16.87 14.05
C LYS A 365 15.06 -16.91 13.17
N VAL A 366 15.16 -16.34 11.96
CA VAL A 366 14.09 -16.32 10.96
C VAL A 366 14.42 -17.34 9.89
N THR A 367 13.56 -18.34 9.72
CA THR A 367 13.67 -19.34 8.65
C THR A 367 12.62 -19.07 7.59
N VAL A 368 13.04 -19.09 6.33
CA VAL A 368 12.18 -18.97 5.15
C VAL A 368 12.42 -20.17 4.24
N THR A 369 11.34 -20.83 3.85
CA THR A 369 11.34 -21.86 2.79
C THR A 369 10.56 -21.34 1.60
N SER A 370 11.16 -21.40 0.41
CA SER A 370 10.53 -21.09 -0.87
C SER A 370 10.62 -22.29 -1.80
N GLY A 371 9.54 -23.06 -1.91
CA GLY A 371 9.53 -24.33 -2.63
C GLY A 371 10.52 -25.33 -2.03
N GLY A 372 11.58 -25.64 -2.80
CA GLY A 372 12.70 -26.49 -2.33
C GLY A 372 13.84 -25.73 -1.65
N ASN A 373 13.88 -24.40 -1.72
CA ASN A 373 14.93 -23.57 -1.13
C ASN A 373 14.62 -23.30 0.34
N THR A 374 15.60 -23.40 1.25
CA THR A 374 15.42 -23.01 2.66
C THR A 374 16.65 -22.25 3.15
N GLN A 375 16.44 -21.10 3.81
CA GLN A 375 17.48 -20.30 4.42
C GLN A 375 17.07 -19.88 5.84
N THR A 376 18.05 -19.72 6.73
CA THR A 376 17.85 -19.25 8.11
C THR A 376 18.79 -18.09 8.40
N PHE A 377 18.24 -17.00 8.91
CA PHE A 377 18.94 -15.75 9.22
C PHE A 377 18.90 -15.46 10.72
N ASP A 378 19.95 -14.84 11.24
CA ASP A 378 19.91 -14.18 12.54
C ASP A 378 19.30 -12.78 12.38
N ALA A 379 18.26 -12.51 13.17
CA ALA A 379 17.49 -11.27 13.14
C ALA A 379 17.58 -10.52 14.47
N PRO A 380 17.91 -9.21 14.46
CA PRO A 380 17.94 -8.38 15.67
C PRO A 380 16.52 -8.05 16.16
N ALA A 381 16.44 -7.41 17.33
CA ALA A 381 15.24 -6.66 17.70
C ALA A 381 15.09 -5.40 16.81
N GLY A 382 13.86 -4.90 16.65
CA GLY A 382 13.54 -3.82 15.70
C GLY A 382 13.05 -4.39 14.38
N ALA A 383 13.49 -3.81 13.26
CA ALA A 383 13.10 -4.24 11.91
C ALA A 383 14.32 -4.63 11.06
N SER A 384 14.19 -5.74 10.33
CA SER A 384 15.25 -6.25 9.42
C SER A 384 14.63 -6.97 8.23
N ALA A 385 15.16 -6.71 7.03
CA ALA A 385 14.71 -7.32 5.78
C ALA A 385 15.66 -8.43 5.29
N TYR A 386 15.09 -9.45 4.65
CA TYR A 386 15.77 -10.57 4.02
C TYR A 386 15.09 -10.94 2.69
N GLN A 387 15.81 -11.67 1.85
CA GLN A 387 15.27 -12.26 0.63
C GLN A 387 15.79 -13.70 0.46
N VAL A 388 14.98 -14.56 -0.17
CA VAL A 388 15.35 -15.93 -0.54
C VAL A 388 14.95 -16.17 -2.00
N ASP A 389 15.82 -16.86 -2.75
CA ASP A 389 15.58 -17.20 -4.16
C ASP A 389 14.24 -17.96 -4.33
N MET A 390 13.43 -17.49 -5.28
CA MET A 390 12.07 -17.99 -5.50
C MET A 390 12.07 -19.45 -5.99
N GLY A 391 11.44 -20.32 -5.22
CA GLY A 391 11.13 -21.70 -5.58
C GLY A 391 9.63 -21.93 -5.68
N THR A 392 9.19 -22.70 -6.68
CA THR A 392 7.78 -23.03 -6.90
C THR A 392 7.22 -23.99 -5.86
N GLY A 393 5.91 -23.90 -5.61
CA GLY A 393 5.19 -24.55 -4.53
C GLY A 393 5.02 -23.64 -3.31
N LYS A 394 5.12 -24.22 -2.11
CA LYS A 394 4.79 -23.56 -0.84
C LYS A 394 5.86 -22.60 -0.34
N GLN A 395 5.38 -21.54 0.28
CA GLN A 395 6.19 -20.50 0.91
C GLN A 395 5.92 -20.56 2.43
N THR A 396 6.94 -20.82 3.25
CA THR A 396 6.77 -20.93 4.71
C THR A 396 7.77 -20.07 5.47
N PHE A 397 7.34 -19.59 6.64
CA PHE A 397 8.03 -18.56 7.41
C PHE A 397 7.98 -18.96 8.89
N ALA A 398 9.11 -18.95 9.59
CA ALA A 398 9.18 -19.32 11.00
C ALA A 398 10.14 -18.42 11.78
N LEU A 399 9.79 -18.16 13.05
CA LEU A 399 10.64 -17.48 14.02
C LEU A 399 10.96 -18.45 15.16
N ALA A 400 12.24 -18.63 15.48
CA ALA A 400 12.71 -19.49 16.56
C ALA A 400 13.68 -18.74 17.51
N ARG A 401 13.68 -19.12 18.79
CA ARG A 401 14.61 -18.62 19.83
C ARG A 401 15.08 -19.79 20.71
N ASP A 402 16.35 -19.80 21.08
CA ASP A 402 16.97 -20.82 21.92
C ASP A 402 16.73 -22.30 21.50
N GLY A 403 16.46 -22.51 20.20
CA GLY A 403 16.16 -23.83 19.62
C GLY A 403 14.69 -24.26 19.67
N ALA A 404 13.78 -23.39 20.10
CA ALA A 404 12.33 -23.60 20.08
C ALA A 404 11.62 -22.61 19.14
N ASP A 405 10.57 -23.07 18.48
CA ASP A 405 9.72 -22.22 17.63
C ASP A 405 8.90 -21.24 18.50
N VAL A 406 8.87 -19.97 18.08
CA VAL A 406 8.01 -18.91 18.63
C VAL A 406 6.67 -18.93 17.89
N PHE A 407 6.73 -18.97 16.54
CA PHE A 407 5.59 -19.23 15.65
C PHE A 407 6.07 -19.63 14.26
N SER A 408 5.16 -20.15 13.44
CA SER A 408 5.35 -20.32 12.01
C SER A 408 4.07 -20.02 11.23
N GLY A 409 4.20 -19.80 9.92
CA GLY A 409 3.12 -19.53 8.98
C GLY A 409 3.44 -20.07 7.59
N THR A 410 2.42 -20.15 6.73
CA THR A 410 2.51 -20.61 5.34
C THR A 410 1.68 -19.67 4.48
N GLY A 411 2.26 -19.17 3.38
CA GLY A 411 1.52 -18.36 2.41
C GLY A 411 0.43 -19.18 1.73
N THR A 412 -0.77 -18.60 1.59
CA THR A 412 -1.94 -19.31 1.03
C THR A 412 -1.90 -19.42 -0.49
N LEU A 413 -1.16 -18.54 -1.17
CA LEU A 413 -0.86 -18.64 -2.60
C LEU A 413 0.48 -19.37 -2.81
N GLU A 414 0.47 -20.52 -3.47
CA GLU A 414 1.70 -21.20 -3.92
C GLU A 414 2.26 -20.54 -5.19
N ILE A 415 3.58 -20.45 -5.29
CA ILE A 415 4.26 -19.89 -6.48
C ILE A 415 4.28 -20.95 -7.58
N SER A 416 3.93 -20.58 -8.81
CA SER A 416 3.81 -21.52 -9.93
C SER A 416 4.53 -21.04 -11.19
N ASP A 417 4.88 -21.99 -12.07
CA ASP A 417 5.44 -21.69 -13.39
C ASP A 417 4.37 -21.24 -14.43
N ASN A 418 3.17 -20.82 -13.99
CA ASN A 418 2.10 -20.34 -14.86
C ASN A 418 1.71 -18.89 -14.55
N CYS A 419 2.23 -17.96 -15.34
CA CYS A 419 1.89 -16.53 -15.29
C CYS A 419 0.94 -16.15 -16.44
N SER A 420 -0.18 -16.87 -16.55
CA SER A 420 -1.20 -16.67 -17.59
C SER A 420 -2.60 -16.59 -16.94
N PRO A 421 -3.29 -15.44 -16.99
CA PRO A 421 -2.83 -14.15 -17.52
C PRO A 421 -1.61 -13.59 -16.75
N VAL A 422 -0.87 -12.67 -17.37
CA VAL A 422 0.30 -12.04 -16.73
C VAL A 422 -0.17 -11.24 -15.51
N ASN A 423 0.31 -11.63 -14.34
CA ASN A 423 0.10 -10.93 -13.09
C ASN A 423 1.43 -10.79 -12.34
N LEU A 424 1.89 -9.54 -12.17
CA LEU A 424 3.09 -9.19 -11.38
C LEU A 424 2.72 -8.40 -10.11
N ASN A 425 1.45 -8.45 -9.68
CA ASN A 425 1.06 -8.03 -8.35
C ASN A 425 1.76 -8.93 -7.30
N ALA A 426 2.03 -8.38 -6.12
CA ALA A 426 2.67 -9.13 -5.04
C ALA A 426 1.61 -9.69 -4.08
N PHE A 427 1.63 -10.99 -3.85
CA PHE A 427 0.90 -11.57 -2.74
C PHE A 427 1.63 -11.22 -1.45
N VAL A 428 0.96 -10.56 -0.50
CA VAL A 428 1.50 -10.16 0.81
C VAL A 428 0.88 -11.02 1.90
N GLY A 429 1.60 -11.23 3.00
CA GLY A 429 1.03 -11.87 4.18
C GLY A 429 1.83 -11.63 5.45
N VAL A 430 1.28 -12.08 6.58
CA VAL A 430 1.88 -11.93 7.91
C VAL A 430 1.89 -13.28 8.62
N ALA A 431 3.07 -13.75 9.02
CA ALA A 431 3.21 -14.82 9.99
C ALA A 431 3.49 -14.20 11.36
N LYS A 432 2.69 -14.55 12.37
CA LYS A 432 2.80 -14.06 13.76
C LYS A 432 2.19 -15.06 14.73
N GLY A 433 2.60 -15.01 15.99
CA GLY A 433 1.98 -15.81 17.05
C GLY A 433 0.59 -15.27 17.41
N ASP A 434 -0.33 -16.15 17.77
CA ASP A 434 -1.73 -15.84 18.13
C ASP A 434 -1.89 -15.25 19.55
N GLY A 435 -0.79 -14.86 20.19
CA GLY A 435 -0.74 -14.49 21.61
C GLY A 435 -0.81 -15.67 22.59
N SER A 436 -1.00 -16.90 22.10
CA SER A 436 -1.00 -18.11 22.91
C SER A 436 0.40 -18.75 22.95
N SER A 437 0.79 -19.32 24.09
CA SER A 437 2.13 -19.84 24.29
C SER A 437 2.38 -21.20 23.60
N VAL A 438 3.24 -21.21 22.58
CA VAL A 438 4.62 -21.78 22.58
C VAL A 438 4.77 -23.20 23.20
N PRO A 439 5.46 -24.16 22.52
CA PRO A 439 4.76 -25.29 21.88
C PRO A 439 5.24 -26.68 22.35
N ALA A 440 5.06 -27.73 21.54
CA ALA A 440 5.71 -29.05 21.73
C ALA A 440 6.10 -29.71 20.39
N PRO A 441 7.33 -30.25 20.23
CA PRO A 441 7.80 -30.81 18.95
C PRO A 441 7.55 -32.32 18.76
N ALA A 442 7.25 -32.68 17.51
CA ALA A 442 7.42 -33.95 16.79
C ALA A 442 7.44 -35.31 17.52
N ALA A 443 6.57 -36.23 17.06
CA ALA A 443 6.80 -37.69 17.08
C ALA A 443 6.24 -38.35 15.81
N SER A 444 6.93 -39.39 15.34
CA SER A 444 6.71 -40.10 14.06
C SER A 444 5.52 -41.08 14.05
N ALA A 445 5.00 -41.39 12.87
CA ALA A 445 4.09 -42.52 12.60
C ALA A 445 4.83 -43.89 12.71
N GLU A 446 4.26 -45.10 12.74
CA GLU A 446 2.94 -45.73 12.42
C GLU A 446 2.81 -47.03 13.29
N PRO A 447 1.87 -48.00 13.12
CA PRO A 447 0.42 -47.96 12.84
C PRO A 447 -0.46 -48.91 13.73
N VAL A 448 -1.80 -48.78 13.61
CA VAL A 448 -2.88 -49.82 13.69
C VAL A 448 -2.77 -51.05 14.62
N SER A 449 -3.76 -51.20 15.52
CA SER A 449 -4.53 -52.46 15.73
C SER A 449 -5.87 -52.19 16.46
N SER A 450 -6.68 -53.21 16.76
CA SER A 450 -8.15 -53.08 16.88
C SER A 450 -8.81 -53.87 18.03
N SER A 451 -10.15 -53.72 18.11
CA SER A 451 -11.16 -54.55 18.79
C SER A 451 -11.53 -54.24 20.26
N ALA A 452 -12.77 -54.64 20.60
CA ALA A 452 -13.44 -54.46 21.89
C ALA A 452 -13.06 -55.61 22.88
N ASP A 453 -13.41 -55.60 24.16
CA ASP A 453 -14.79 -55.64 24.68
C ASP A 453 -14.93 -55.07 26.11
N ALA A 454 -16.17 -55.03 26.61
CA ALA A 454 -16.61 -54.55 27.93
C ALA A 454 -16.74 -55.76 28.93
N PRO A 455 -17.45 -55.72 30.09
CA PRO A 455 -18.23 -54.63 30.70
C PRO A 455 -18.20 -54.49 32.26
N GLN A 456 -18.98 -53.50 32.77
CA GLN A 456 -19.53 -53.39 34.15
C GLN A 456 -18.51 -53.15 35.30
N ALA A 457 -18.85 -52.54 36.45
CA ALA A 457 -20.13 -52.13 37.06
C ALA A 457 -19.91 -50.97 38.08
N THR A 458 -20.86 -50.17 38.61
CA THR A 458 -22.26 -49.79 38.30
C THR A 458 -22.76 -48.69 39.28
N GLN A 459 -23.79 -47.90 38.91
CA GLN A 459 -24.73 -47.15 39.79
C GLN A 459 -24.22 -45.87 40.51
N VAL A 460 -24.96 -44.75 40.70
CA VAL A 460 -26.20 -44.10 40.17
C VAL A 460 -26.06 -42.57 40.48
N ASN A 461 -26.93 -41.58 40.24
CA ASN A 461 -28.35 -41.40 39.85
C ASN A 461 -28.50 -39.96 39.21
N ALA A 462 -29.63 -39.36 38.82
CA ALA A 462 -31.07 -39.71 38.79
C ALA A 462 -31.82 -38.96 37.65
N SER A 463 -32.97 -39.52 37.22
CA SER A 463 -34.14 -38.88 36.54
C SER A 463 -33.92 -37.99 35.28
N SER A 464 -34.31 -38.34 34.04
CA SER A 464 -35.62 -38.76 33.45
C SER A 464 -36.55 -37.58 33.09
N SER A 465 -37.36 -37.53 32.00
CA SER A 465 -37.74 -38.45 30.88
C SER A 465 -38.73 -37.70 29.95
N ALA A 466 -39.03 -38.01 28.67
CA ALA A 466 -38.52 -38.94 27.63
C ALA A 466 -39.08 -38.47 26.23
N ALA A 467 -39.10 -39.31 25.18
CA ALA A 467 -39.56 -38.98 23.81
C ALA A 467 -40.62 -39.99 23.22
N PRO A 468 -40.62 -40.42 21.93
CA PRO A 468 -41.54 -39.96 20.87
C PRO A 468 -42.46 -41.06 20.26
N VAL A 469 -43.14 -40.81 19.11
CA VAL A 469 -43.94 -41.83 18.37
C VAL A 469 -44.00 -41.67 16.83
N ASN A 470 -44.29 -42.80 16.16
CA ASN A 470 -44.39 -43.14 14.72
C ASN A 470 -45.49 -42.41 13.88
N ALA A 471 -45.74 -42.65 12.56
CA ALA A 471 -44.97 -43.00 11.32
C ALA A 471 -45.90 -43.66 10.25
N THR A 472 -45.79 -43.34 8.94
CA THR A 472 -46.32 -44.15 7.78
C THR A 472 -45.80 -43.65 6.40
N GLU A 473 -46.16 -44.33 5.29
CA GLU A 473 -45.47 -44.30 3.97
C GLU A 473 -46.28 -43.74 2.77
N ILE A 474 -45.57 -43.24 1.71
CA ILE A 474 -45.77 -43.44 0.23
C ILE A 474 -47.13 -42.99 -0.42
N PRO A 475 -47.23 -42.52 -1.71
CA PRO A 475 -46.30 -42.63 -2.87
C PRO A 475 -45.98 -41.31 -3.64
N VAL A 476 -45.15 -41.45 -4.69
CA VAL A 476 -44.85 -40.48 -5.76
C VAL A 476 -45.91 -40.54 -6.88
N PRO A 477 -46.17 -39.43 -7.61
CA PRO A 477 -46.22 -39.54 -9.07
C PRO A 477 -45.39 -38.46 -9.79
N SER A 478 -44.69 -38.87 -10.85
CA SER A 478 -44.00 -37.98 -11.79
C SER A 478 -44.95 -37.41 -12.83
N ASN A 479 -44.74 -36.16 -13.24
CA ASN A 479 -45.06 -35.73 -14.61
C ASN A 479 -44.21 -34.52 -15.02
N ALA A 480 -43.72 -34.53 -16.26
CA ALA A 480 -43.02 -33.41 -16.86
C ALA A 480 -43.96 -32.65 -17.80
N ASN A 481 -43.78 -31.33 -17.90
CA ASN A 481 -43.93 -30.61 -19.16
C ASN A 481 -43.25 -29.24 -19.08
N SER A 482 -42.72 -28.79 -20.21
CA SER A 482 -41.89 -27.59 -20.35
C SER A 482 -42.69 -26.36 -20.77
N VAL A 483 -42.31 -25.19 -20.25
CA VAL A 483 -42.65 -23.88 -20.82
C VAL A 483 -41.39 -22.99 -20.76
N THR A 484 -41.26 -22.11 -21.75
CA THR A 484 -40.07 -21.30 -22.08
C THR A 484 -39.62 -20.31 -21.00
N PRO A 485 -38.32 -19.98 -20.90
CA PRO A 485 -37.87 -18.77 -20.21
C PRO A 485 -38.32 -17.52 -20.96
N ILE A 486 -38.68 -16.47 -20.22
CA ILE A 486 -39.07 -15.16 -20.81
C ILE A 486 -37.82 -14.31 -20.99
N VAL A 487 -37.57 -13.88 -22.23
CA VAL A 487 -36.57 -12.84 -22.53
C VAL A 487 -37.24 -11.47 -22.41
N LEU A 488 -36.60 -10.55 -21.68
CA LEU A 488 -36.85 -9.11 -21.77
C LEU A 488 -35.58 -8.40 -22.26
N PRO A 489 -35.70 -7.26 -22.95
CA PRO A 489 -34.79 -6.92 -24.04
C PRO A 489 -33.52 -6.18 -23.59
N THR A 490 -32.42 -6.49 -24.27
CA THR A 490 -31.22 -5.65 -24.31
C THR A 490 -31.50 -4.33 -25.02
N SER A 491 -31.21 -3.20 -24.39
CA SER A 491 -31.16 -1.89 -25.03
C SER A 491 -29.90 -1.78 -25.90
N ALA A 492 -30.08 -1.52 -27.20
CA ALA A 492 -28.96 -1.34 -28.15
C ALA A 492 -28.20 -0.01 -27.90
N PRO A 493 -26.90 0.06 -28.24
CA PRO A 493 -26.08 1.25 -28.01
C PRO A 493 -26.47 2.42 -28.94
N MET A 494 -26.35 3.65 -28.45
CA MET A 494 -26.47 4.86 -29.26
C MET A 494 -25.21 5.10 -30.10
N GLN A 495 -25.41 5.61 -31.32
CA GLN A 495 -24.33 6.07 -32.21
C GLN A 495 -24.21 7.61 -32.20
N ASN A 496 -23.09 8.07 -32.77
CA ASN A 496 -22.65 9.46 -33.02
C ASN A 496 -21.82 10.11 -31.88
N ALA A 497 -20.79 10.90 -32.18
CA ALA A 497 -20.27 11.32 -33.50
C ALA A 497 -18.74 11.22 -33.57
N THR A 498 -18.21 10.65 -34.66
CA THR A 498 -16.80 10.76 -35.03
C THR A 498 -16.58 11.95 -35.96
N SER A 499 -15.82 12.95 -35.53
CA SER A 499 -15.23 13.95 -36.42
C SER A 499 -13.82 13.50 -36.80
N ALA A 500 -13.59 13.30 -38.10
CA ALA A 500 -12.28 12.91 -38.61
C ALA A 500 -11.30 14.11 -38.63
N VAL A 501 -10.05 13.85 -38.25
CA VAL A 501 -8.90 14.70 -38.59
C VAL A 501 -7.92 13.82 -39.35
N GLU A 502 -7.51 14.25 -40.53
CA GLU A 502 -6.59 13.50 -41.39
C GLU A 502 -5.19 13.46 -40.78
N SER A 503 -4.51 12.32 -40.87
CA SER A 503 -3.06 12.21 -40.69
C SER A 503 -2.43 11.83 -42.03
N PRO A 504 -1.35 12.49 -42.47
CA PRO A 504 -0.82 12.32 -43.82
C PRO A 504 -0.09 10.98 -44.01
N VAL A 505 -0.15 10.48 -45.25
CA VAL A 505 0.50 9.23 -45.67
C VAL A 505 2.03 9.35 -45.64
N VAL A 506 2.71 8.35 -45.07
CA VAL A 506 4.14 8.10 -45.27
C VAL A 506 4.34 6.67 -45.76
N SER A 507 5.21 6.50 -46.76
CA SER A 507 5.36 5.25 -47.54
C SER A 507 6.19 4.18 -46.82
N ALA A 508 5.98 2.91 -47.20
CA ALA A 508 6.64 1.74 -46.61
C ALA A 508 7.90 1.26 -47.36
N SER A 509 8.68 0.40 -46.68
CA SER A 509 9.79 -0.46 -47.16
C SER A 509 11.22 0.13 -47.06
N PRO A 510 12.28 -0.72 -46.94
CA PRO A 510 12.30 -2.18 -46.77
C PRO A 510 13.05 -2.68 -45.50
N SER A 511 13.00 -3.99 -45.26
CA SER A 511 13.75 -4.70 -44.20
C SER A 511 15.21 -5.01 -44.60
N PRO A 512 16.18 -4.94 -43.66
CA PRO A 512 17.49 -5.60 -43.77
C PRO A 512 17.53 -6.97 -43.05
N ALA A 513 18.54 -7.77 -43.38
CA ALA A 513 18.65 -9.21 -43.06
C ALA A 513 19.35 -9.50 -41.68
N PRO A 514 19.41 -10.77 -41.20
CA PRO A 514 19.82 -11.07 -39.83
C PRO A 514 21.33 -11.03 -39.60
N VAL A 515 21.72 -10.85 -38.34
CA VAL A 515 23.13 -10.84 -37.87
C VAL A 515 23.41 -12.04 -36.96
N THR A 516 24.64 -12.54 -36.99
CA THR A 516 25.04 -13.84 -36.43
C THR A 516 25.41 -13.81 -34.95
N SER A 517 25.27 -14.97 -34.30
CA SER A 517 25.74 -15.30 -32.96
C SER A 517 27.25 -15.07 -32.75
N TYR A 518 27.63 -14.75 -31.51
CA TYR A 518 29.00 -14.89 -31.01
C TYR A 518 29.06 -15.76 -29.75
N GLU A 519 30.22 -16.35 -29.51
CA GLU A 519 30.46 -17.48 -28.61
C GLU A 519 31.07 -17.04 -27.27
N ALA A 520 30.83 -17.78 -26.19
CA ALA A 520 31.26 -17.42 -24.83
C ALA A 520 32.71 -17.87 -24.51
N ALA A 521 33.39 -17.13 -23.64
CA ALA A 521 34.74 -17.43 -23.14
C ALA A 521 34.73 -17.89 -21.65
N PRO A 522 35.73 -18.67 -21.17
CA PRO A 522 35.54 -19.54 -20.01
C PRO A 522 35.96 -18.97 -18.62
N ILE A 523 35.57 -19.74 -17.60
CA ILE A 523 35.71 -19.54 -16.15
C ILE A 523 37.17 -19.52 -15.68
N VAL A 524 37.45 -18.77 -14.59
CA VAL A 524 38.60 -19.00 -13.70
C VAL A 524 38.12 -19.13 -12.25
N THR A 525 38.62 -20.13 -11.53
CA THR A 525 38.31 -20.42 -10.11
C THR A 525 39.58 -20.28 -9.26
N ALA A 526 39.47 -19.88 -7.99
CA ALA A 526 40.62 -19.77 -7.08
C ALA A 526 40.29 -20.23 -5.65
N THR A 527 41.23 -20.96 -5.02
CA THR A 527 41.17 -21.44 -3.64
C THR A 527 42.58 -21.38 -3.02
N PRO A 528 42.77 -20.78 -1.83
CA PRO A 528 43.32 -21.50 -0.67
C PRO A 528 42.58 -21.13 0.65
N THR A 529 42.48 -21.93 1.72
CA THR A 529 43.43 -22.76 2.51
C THR A 529 44.17 -21.97 3.63
N SER A 530 44.45 -22.61 4.76
CA SER A 530 44.51 -22.02 6.12
C SER A 530 45.84 -22.15 6.88
N ALA A 531 46.04 -21.37 7.96
CA ALA A 531 46.86 -21.73 9.16
C ALA A 531 46.74 -20.71 10.34
N GLN A 532 47.30 -21.08 11.51
CA GLN A 532 47.30 -20.39 12.82
C GLN A 532 48.72 -20.49 13.46
N ALA A 533 49.16 -19.82 14.54
CA ALA A 533 48.84 -18.62 15.35
C ALA A 533 49.97 -18.57 16.45
N PRO A 534 49.88 -17.92 17.66
CA PRO A 534 49.09 -16.79 18.17
C PRO A 534 49.96 -15.65 18.80
N GLY A 535 49.40 -14.45 19.08
CA GLY A 535 50.06 -13.48 19.97
C GLY A 535 49.53 -12.04 19.97
N SER A 536 48.93 -11.61 21.10
CA SER A 536 48.64 -10.21 21.53
C SER A 536 47.88 -9.25 20.59
N ASN A 537 46.79 -8.66 21.11
CA ASN A 537 46.17 -7.40 20.65
C ASN A 537 45.75 -7.32 19.17
N ALA A 538 45.10 -8.36 18.63
CA ALA A 538 44.43 -8.31 17.34
C ALA A 538 42.92 -8.57 17.48
N CYS A 539 42.09 -7.77 16.83
CA CYS A 539 40.66 -8.06 16.67
C CYS A 539 40.47 -9.30 15.79
N THR A 540 39.80 -10.33 16.28
CA THR A 540 39.42 -11.50 15.48
C THR A 540 38.27 -11.13 14.54
N ALA A 541 38.57 -11.03 13.25
CA ALA A 541 37.56 -10.89 12.20
C ALA A 541 37.03 -12.26 11.78
N THR A 542 35.72 -12.49 11.95
CA THR A 542 35.01 -13.60 11.31
C THR A 542 34.36 -13.06 10.04
N VAL A 543 34.83 -13.50 8.88
CA VAL A 543 34.23 -13.13 7.59
C VAL A 543 33.24 -14.20 7.17
N THR A 544 31.96 -13.96 7.41
CA THR A 544 30.85 -14.62 6.71
C THR A 544 30.54 -13.85 5.44
N ALA A 545 30.48 -14.53 4.30
CA ALA A 545 30.02 -13.92 3.06
C ALA A 545 28.51 -13.67 3.15
N SER A 546 28.11 -12.40 3.24
CA SER A 546 26.74 -11.92 3.15
C SER A 546 26.76 -10.54 2.53
N GLU A 547 26.15 -10.39 1.36
CA GLU A 547 26.09 -9.13 0.62
C GLU A 547 25.03 -8.21 1.24
N GLN A 548 25.37 -7.62 2.40
CA GLN A 548 24.50 -6.67 3.08
C GLN A 548 24.68 -5.25 2.53
N ILE A 549 23.62 -4.74 1.90
CA ILE A 549 23.51 -3.34 1.49
C ILE A 549 23.56 -2.43 2.73
N ARG A 550 24.58 -1.59 2.85
CA ARG A 550 24.64 -0.46 3.80
C ARG A 550 25.34 0.76 3.18
N PRO A 551 25.04 2.00 3.63
CA PRO A 551 25.57 3.22 3.00
C PRO A 551 27.07 3.41 3.24
N THR A 552 27.79 3.92 2.25
CA THR A 552 29.25 4.11 2.27
C THR A 552 29.66 5.50 2.78
N ASN A 553 29.43 5.79 4.07
CA ASN A 553 29.94 7.01 4.71
C ASN A 553 31.46 6.97 4.98
N CYS A 554 32.23 7.13 3.90
CA CYS A 554 33.62 7.62 3.86
C CYS A 554 34.73 6.75 4.49
N LEU A 555 35.19 5.77 3.70
CA LEU A 555 36.52 5.09 3.71
C LEU A 555 37.33 5.01 5.02
N SER A 556 37.56 3.77 5.48
CA SER A 556 38.47 3.46 6.60
C SER A 556 39.95 3.37 6.18
N ALA A 557 40.84 3.38 7.18
CA ALA A 557 42.29 3.45 7.00
C ALA A 557 42.86 2.32 6.11
N GLY A 558 43.35 2.70 4.92
CA GLY A 558 44.05 1.80 3.99
C GLY A 558 43.62 1.95 2.52
N GLN A 559 42.42 2.46 2.25
CA GLN A 559 41.96 2.73 0.89
C GLN A 559 42.31 4.15 0.44
N ALA A 560 42.73 4.28 -0.82
CA ALA A 560 42.83 5.54 -1.54
C ALA A 560 41.72 5.62 -2.59
N TRP A 561 41.21 6.83 -2.83
CA TRP A 561 40.24 7.09 -3.90
C TRP A 561 40.92 7.06 -5.27
N GLY A 562 40.23 6.50 -6.28
CA GLY A 562 40.76 6.30 -7.63
C GLY A 562 39.66 6.41 -8.68
N GLY A 563 39.35 7.65 -9.07
CA GLY A 563 38.58 7.99 -10.26
C GLY A 563 39.19 9.22 -10.92
N ASP A 564 39.12 9.32 -12.25
CA ASP A 564 39.68 10.48 -12.96
C ASP A 564 38.76 11.69 -12.83
N GLY A 565 39.24 12.78 -12.23
CA GLY A 565 38.49 14.04 -12.28
C GLY A 565 38.95 15.12 -11.32
N ASP A 566 38.41 15.13 -10.09
CA ASP A 566 38.61 16.25 -9.15
C ASP A 566 38.37 15.91 -7.67
N THR A 567 38.72 16.84 -6.78
CA THR A 567 38.88 16.60 -5.32
C THR A 567 37.60 16.70 -4.48
N PRO A 568 37.43 15.88 -3.41
CA PRO A 568 36.37 16.05 -2.42
C PRO A 568 36.52 17.35 -1.60
N SER A 569 35.40 18.07 -1.39
CA SER A 569 35.32 19.14 -0.39
C SER A 569 35.05 18.57 1.02
N ARG A 570 35.13 19.41 2.06
CA ARG A 570 35.31 18.97 3.45
C ARG A 570 34.03 18.40 4.07
N CYS A 571 34.18 17.33 4.84
CA CYS A 571 33.20 16.93 5.86
C CYS A 571 33.28 17.91 7.05
N ASP A 572 32.13 18.36 7.57
CA ASP A 572 32.08 19.29 8.68
C ASP A 572 32.23 18.61 10.06
N GLY A 573 33.18 19.12 10.86
CA GLY A 573 33.05 19.18 12.33
C GLY A 573 33.75 18.15 13.21
N ALA A 574 34.27 17.02 12.71
CA ALA A 574 34.81 15.95 13.57
C ALA A 574 36.34 16.04 13.85
N PRO A 575 36.79 15.99 15.13
CA PRO A 575 38.21 15.86 15.48
C PRO A 575 38.67 14.38 15.45
N ALA A 576 39.97 14.16 15.18
CA ALA A 576 40.55 12.82 15.08
C ALA A 576 40.90 12.19 16.44
N CYS A 577 40.76 10.86 16.54
CA CYS A 577 41.26 10.06 17.66
C CYS A 577 42.76 9.79 17.55
N SER A 578 43.42 9.62 18.70
CA SER A 578 44.87 9.37 18.87
C SER A 578 45.18 7.90 19.15
#